data_AF-A0A7K5SFB0-F1
#
_entry.id   AF-A0A7K5SFB0-F1
#
_cell.length_a   1.000
_cell.length_b   1.000
_cell.length_c   1.000
_cell.angle_alpha   90.00
_cell.angle_beta   90.00
_cell.angle_gamma   90.00
#
_symmetry.space_group_name_H-M   'P 1'
#
loop_
_entity.id
_entity.type
_entity.pdbx_description
1 polymer ?
#
loop_
_entity_poly.entity_id
_entity_poly.type
_entity_poly.pdbx_seq_one_letter_code
_entity_poly.pdbx_strand_id
1 'polypeptide(L)' 'AGADSMPMVFMCAGCRRPVGDTSSWVFNDEEGGCILLRSAAASVAVDPERKVSKLPGECG' A
#
# COMPACT_ATOMS: atom_id res chain seq x y z
N ALA A 1 -5.71 20.27 -20.35
CA ALA A 1 -5.38 18.84 -20.27
C ALA A 1 -5.15 18.53 -18.79
N GLY A 2 -6.10 17.81 -18.20
CA GLY A 2 -6.48 17.95 -16.79
C GLY A 2 -5.67 17.12 -15.81
N ALA A 3 -5.77 17.51 -14.54
CA ALA A 3 -5.23 16.83 -13.36
C ALA A 3 -5.62 15.33 -13.25
N ASP A 4 -6.60 14.89 -14.03
CA ASP A 4 -7.10 13.51 -14.14
C ASP A 4 -6.09 12.51 -14.76
N SER A 5 -4.90 12.99 -15.13
CA SER A 5 -3.80 12.17 -15.68
C SER A 5 -2.62 12.01 -14.73
N MET A 6 -2.59 12.74 -13.62
CA MET A 6 -1.49 12.65 -12.66
C MET A 6 -1.79 11.59 -11.61
N PRO A 7 -0.90 10.61 -11.39
CA PRO A 7 -1.10 9.61 -10.36
C PRO A 7 -1.09 10.26 -8.98
N MET A 8 -1.98 9.79 -8.10
CA MET A 8 -1.96 10.18 -6.70
C MET A 8 -0.85 9.41 -5.99
N VAL A 9 -0.10 10.11 -5.15
CA VAL A 9 1.00 9.53 -4.37
C VAL A 9 0.53 9.23 -2.96
N PHE A 10 0.79 8.02 -2.50
CA PHE A 10 0.56 7.61 -1.11
C PHE A 10 1.81 7.91 -0.28
N MET A 11 1.61 8.51 0.89
CA MET A 11 2.70 8.91 1.79
C MET A 11 2.57 8.21 3.15
N CYS A 12 3.71 7.89 3.76
CA CYS A 12 3.76 7.46 5.16
C CYS A 12 3.28 8.60 6.06
N ALA A 13 2.23 8.36 6.86
CA ALA A 13 1.65 9.38 7.75
C ALA A 13 2.66 9.94 8.78
N GLY A 14 3.62 9.13 9.23
CA GLY A 14 4.63 9.56 10.20
C GLY A 14 5.76 10.39 9.58
N CYS A 15 6.47 9.83 8.60
CA CYS A 15 7.69 10.45 8.06
C CYS A 15 7.50 11.23 6.75
N ARG A 16 6.27 11.24 6.19
CA ARG A 16 5.91 11.92 4.93
C ARG A 16 6.69 11.47 3.69
N ARG A 17 7.40 10.34 3.75
CA ARG A 17 8.07 9.75 2.58
C ARG A 17 7.04 9.04 1.68
N PRO A 18 7.19 9.08 0.35
CA PRO A 18 6.36 8.31 -0.58
C PRO A 18 6.49 6.81 -0.31
N VAL A 19 5.36 6.09 -0.36
CA VAL A 19 5.30 4.63 -0.21
C VAL A 19 4.81 3.93 -1.48
N GLY A 20 4.13 4.65 -2.37
CA GLY A 20 3.64 4.16 -3.66
C GLY A 20 2.74 5.20 -4.33
N ASP A 21 2.10 4.82 -5.43
CA ASP A 21 1.19 5.68 -6.17
C ASP A 21 0.14 4.87 -6.95
N THR A 22 -0.87 5.56 -7.48
CA THR A 22 -1.99 4.92 -8.17
C THR A 22 -1.62 4.27 -9.51
N SER A 23 -0.44 4.50 -10.08
CA SER A 23 0.01 3.80 -11.30
C SER A 23 0.26 2.31 -11.05
N SER A 24 0.50 1.93 -9.80
CA SER A 24 0.71 0.54 -9.37
C SER A 24 -0.55 -0.11 -8.79
N TRP A 25 -1.71 0.54 -8.87
CA TRP A 25 -2.95 0.06 -8.27
C TRP A 25 -3.36 -1.35 -8.73
N VAL A 26 -3.83 -2.17 -7.79
CA VAL A 26 -4.47 -3.47 -8.04
C VAL A 26 -5.93 -3.43 -7.62
N PHE A 27 -6.22 -3.29 -6.32
CA PHE A 27 -7.58 -3.19 -5.79
C PHE A 27 -7.63 -2.52 -4.41
N ASN A 28 -8.84 -2.14 -3.98
CA ASN A 28 -9.16 -1.62 -2.65
C ASN A 28 -9.88 -2.71 -1.85
N ASP A 29 -9.29 -3.11 -0.72
CA ASP A 29 -9.90 -4.04 0.23
C ASP A 29 -10.61 -3.24 1.32
N GLU A 30 -11.92 -3.05 1.17
CA GLU A 30 -12.73 -2.30 2.14
C GLU A 30 -12.90 -3.04 3.46
N GLU A 31 -12.89 -4.39 3.43
CA GLU A 31 -13.04 -5.21 4.64
C GLU A 31 -11.76 -5.20 5.48
N GLY A 32 -10.61 -5.42 4.85
CA GLY A 32 -9.29 -5.31 5.50
C GLY A 32 -8.83 -3.87 5.76
N GLY A 33 -9.54 -2.87 5.23
CA GLY A 33 -9.19 -1.46 5.37
C GLY A 33 -7.85 -1.10 4.73
N CYS A 34 -7.51 -1.75 3.61
CA CYS A 34 -6.22 -1.62 2.96
C CYS A 34 -6.32 -1.55 1.44
N ILE A 35 -5.22 -1.18 0.78
CA ILE A 35 -5.09 -1.19 -0.68
C ILE A 35 -3.96 -2.12 -1.09
N LEU A 36 -4.13 -2.79 -2.23
CA LEU A 36 -3.07 -3.59 -2.83
C LEU A 36 -2.45 -2.85 -4.03
N LEU A 37 -1.12 -2.76 -4.02
CA LEU A 37 -0.31 -2.22 -5.11
C LEU A 37 0.60 -3.33 -5.68
N ARG A 38 0.89 -3.29 -6.99
CA ARG A 38 1.86 -4.19 -7.63
C ARG A 38 3.28 -3.97 -7.16
N SER A 39 3.61 -2.74 -6.76
CA SER A 39 4.94 -2.36 -6.28
C SER A 39 4.86 -1.19 -5.29
N ALA A 40 5.84 -1.14 -4.39
CA ALA A 40 6.06 -0.05 -3.44
C ALA A 40 7.31 0.77 -3.80
N ALA A 41 7.46 1.94 -3.19
CA ALA A 41 8.66 2.74 -3.33
C ALA A 41 9.89 2.02 -2.74
N ALA A 42 11.07 2.24 -3.31
CA ALA A 42 12.33 1.60 -2.87
C ALA A 42 12.72 1.90 -1.41
N SER A 43 12.15 2.95 -0.81
CA SER A 43 12.32 3.30 0.61
C SER A 43 11.48 2.45 1.57
N VAL A 44 10.59 1.60 1.04
CA VAL A 44 9.79 0.66 1.84
C VAL A 44 10.55 -0.66 1.92
N ALA A 45 10.82 -1.12 3.15
CA ALA A 45 11.43 -2.40 3.40
C ALA A 45 10.39 -3.37 3.97
N VAL A 46 10.51 -4.65 3.59
CA VAL A 46 9.74 -5.73 4.19
C VAL A 46 10.51 -6.20 5.44
N ASP A 47 9.81 -6.28 6.57
CA ASP A 47 10.35 -6.85 7.79
C ASP A 47 10.80 -8.31 7.53
N PRO A 48 12.04 -8.71 7.88
CA PRO A 48 12.52 -10.06 7.63
C PRO A 48 11.78 -11.13 8.43
N GLU A 49 11.13 -10.77 9.53
CA GLU A 49 10.33 -11.69 10.34
C GLU A 49 8.95 -11.90 9.70
N ARG A 50 8.67 -13.14 9.30
CA ARG A 50 7.32 -13.51 8.83
C ARG A 50 6.38 -13.69 10.02
N LYS A 51 5.50 -12.71 10.20
CA LYS A 51 4.44 -12.74 11.23
C LYS A 51 3.16 -13.34 10.64
N VAL A 52 2.50 -14.20 11.43
CA VAL A 52 1.16 -14.71 11.09
C VAL A 52 0.13 -13.74 11.68
N SER A 53 -0.87 -13.36 10.88
CA SER A 53 -1.96 -12.51 11.39
C SER A 53 -2.66 -13.20 12.55
N LYS A 54 -3.00 -12.43 13.57
CA LYS A 54 -3.84 -12.90 14.69
C LYS A 54 -5.31 -12.53 14.48
N LEU A 55 -5.64 -11.85 13.38
CA LEU A 55 -7.00 -11.50 13.03
C LEU A 55 -7.77 -12.78 12.64
N PRO A 56 -9.00 -12.98 13.18
CA PRO A 56 -9.84 -14.10 12.78
C PRO A 56 -10.12 -14.06 11.27
N GLY A 57 -9.92 -15.18 10.57
CA GLY A 57 -10.20 -15.31 9.13
C GLY A 57 -9.05 -14.95 8.19
N GLU A 58 -7.93 -14.42 8.70
CA GLU A 58 -6.73 -14.09 7.91
C GLU A 58 -5.60 -15.14 8.04
N CYS A 59 -5.81 -16.16 8.86
CA CYS A 59 -4.94 -17.32 8.94
C CYS A 59 -5.27 -18.23 7.74
N GLY A 60 -4.24 -18.61 6.96
CA GLY A 60 -4.39 -19.42 5.75
C GLY A 60 -5.24 -20.68 5.88
#